data_AF-A0A0C3S5V5-F1
#
_entry.id   AF-A0A0C3S5V5-F1
#
_cell.length_a   1.000
_cell.length_b   1.000
_cell.length_c   1.000
_cell.angle_alpha   90.00
_cell.angle_beta   90.00
_cell.angle_gamma   90.00
#
_symmetry.space_group_name_H-M   'P 1'
#
loop_
_entity.id
_entity.type
_entity.pdbx_description
1 polymer ?
#
loop_
_entity_poly.entity_id
_entity_poly.type
_entity_poly.pdbx_seq_one_letter_code
_entity_poly.pdbx_strand_id
1 'polypeptide(L)'
;MVRGAIIAVALAQTVLAFPGTHPIVAWSSHNSNALASVGKSSNTGIFLERLLADSSICDHDAIVLVDQMGLHASDLRSLPSSSKIARSINSAPFSFEIPYMRDSTENPFLDIAGAIAKRCGSRILSISTGEVGPHLEDTSDKKHVVCMGMAPLEGSSESRKEIMAKQESQLASDIENISKTFSKYMVVYAGWNPMLRSRQDLEDGPALEFVAEPSPASPSKAAAPAGGVLSKYQLLTPGLIISLIVGLFVLLPVVFLGISSLASIQSPVRLDAPKGFNAAEKKNQ
;
A
#
# COMPACT_ATOMS: atom_id res chain seq x y z
N MET A 1 -53.00 -0.74 2.99
CA MET A 1 -52.11 -0.50 1.83
C MET A 1 -50.95 0.37 2.28
N VAL A 2 -49.79 -0.21 2.60
CA VAL A 2 -48.49 0.49 2.55
C VAL A 2 -47.46 -0.58 2.18
N ARG A 3 -47.02 -0.60 0.92
CA ARG A 3 -45.89 -1.42 0.46
C ARG A 3 -44.62 -0.61 0.73
N GLY A 4 -43.94 -0.90 1.84
CA GLY A 4 -42.60 -0.38 2.11
C GLY A 4 -41.57 -1.29 1.48
N ALA A 5 -41.01 -0.90 0.34
CA ALA A 5 -39.88 -1.59 -0.27
C ALA A 5 -38.62 -1.33 0.57
N ILE A 6 -38.10 -2.36 1.25
CA ILE A 6 -36.82 -2.28 1.95
C ILE A 6 -35.73 -2.59 0.91
N ILE A 7 -35.03 -1.55 0.48
CA ILE A 7 -33.84 -1.66 -0.36
C ILE A 7 -32.66 -1.99 0.56
N ALA A 8 -32.20 -3.24 0.53
CA ALA A 8 -31.00 -3.67 1.24
C ALA A 8 -29.75 -3.27 0.42
N VAL A 9 -29.08 -2.19 0.84
CA VAL A 9 -27.79 -1.78 0.27
C VAL A 9 -26.68 -2.56 0.96
N ALA A 10 -26.15 -3.58 0.30
CA ALA A 10 -24.98 -4.32 0.75
C ALA A 10 -23.72 -3.48 0.55
N LEU A 11 -23.16 -2.94 1.64
CA LEU A 11 -21.85 -2.27 1.63
C LEU A 11 -20.76 -3.33 1.66
N ALA A 12 -20.39 -3.85 0.49
CA ALA A 12 -19.16 -4.62 0.33
C ALA A 12 -17.98 -3.69 0.62
N GLN A 13 -17.21 -3.99 1.67
CA GLN A 13 -15.91 -3.38 1.92
C GLN A 13 -14.96 -3.90 0.83
N THR A 14 -14.93 -3.22 -0.32
CA THR A 14 -13.93 -3.47 -1.34
C THR A 14 -12.60 -2.97 -0.80
N VAL A 15 -11.73 -3.88 -0.36
CA VAL A 15 -10.30 -3.59 -0.21
C VAL A 15 -9.79 -3.27 -1.61
N LEU A 16 -9.72 -1.99 -1.95
CA LEU A 16 -9.11 -1.52 -3.17
C LEU A 16 -7.59 -1.72 -3.04
N ALA A 17 -7.11 -2.91 -3.40
CA ALA A 17 -5.72 -3.05 -3.83
C ALA A 17 -5.64 -2.32 -5.17
N PHE A 18 -5.02 -1.14 -5.21
CA PHE A 18 -4.93 -0.34 -6.43
C PHE A 18 -4.14 -1.12 -7.49
N PRO A 19 -4.81 -1.68 -8.52
CA PRO A 19 -4.11 -2.37 -9.59
C PRO A 19 -3.24 -1.35 -10.36
N GLY A 20 -2.10 -1.78 -10.89
CA GLY A 20 -1.21 -0.88 -11.64
C GLY A 20 -0.55 0.19 -10.76
N THR A 21 -0.23 -0.13 -9.51
CA THR A 21 0.58 0.75 -8.67
C THR A 21 1.89 0.09 -8.25
N HIS A 22 2.93 0.89 -8.17
CA HIS A 22 4.26 0.47 -7.77
C HIS A 22 4.82 1.38 -6.68
N PRO A 23 5.67 0.86 -5.79
CA PRO A 23 6.29 1.67 -4.75
C PRO A 23 7.47 2.46 -5.30
N ILE A 24 7.74 3.63 -4.71
CA ILE A 24 9.04 4.29 -4.76
C ILE A 24 9.49 4.58 -3.34
N VAL A 25 10.71 4.17 -3.04
CA VAL A 25 11.39 4.45 -1.79
C VAL A 25 12.67 5.19 -2.11
N ALA A 26 12.94 6.28 -1.40
CA ALA A 26 14.17 7.01 -1.56
C ALA A 26 14.75 7.39 -0.20
N TRP A 27 16.06 7.34 -0.08
CA TRP A 27 16.77 7.74 1.12
C TRP A 27 18.12 8.34 0.78
N SER A 28 18.63 9.21 1.64
CA SER A 28 19.92 9.88 1.45
C SER A 28 20.77 9.79 2.70
N SER A 29 22.09 9.65 2.52
CA SER A 29 23.06 9.73 3.62
C SER A 29 23.25 11.15 4.14
N HIS A 30 22.77 12.15 3.39
CA HIS A 30 22.91 13.57 3.70
C HIS A 30 21.54 14.25 3.73
N ASN A 31 21.40 15.30 4.54
CA ASN A 31 20.16 16.07 4.57
C ASN A 31 20.03 16.89 3.28
N SER A 32 19.05 16.57 2.44
CA SER A 32 18.79 17.27 1.19
C SER A 32 17.29 17.57 1.06
N ASN A 33 16.97 18.75 0.55
CA ASN A 33 15.58 19.15 0.30
C ASN A 33 15.01 18.47 -0.96
N ALA A 34 15.86 17.86 -1.79
CA ALA A 34 15.49 17.20 -3.03
C ALA A 34 14.42 16.12 -2.86
N LEU A 35 14.33 15.49 -1.69
CA LEU A 35 13.29 14.51 -1.38
C LEU A 35 12.10 15.11 -0.61
N ALA A 36 12.28 16.22 0.10
CA ALA A 36 11.21 16.91 0.83
C ALA A 36 10.20 17.56 -0.12
N SER A 37 10.66 18.08 -1.26
CA SER A 37 9.81 18.72 -2.27
C SER A 37 8.90 17.74 -3.02
N VAL A 38 9.25 16.46 -3.03
CA VAL A 38 8.56 15.42 -3.82
C VAL A 38 7.47 14.68 -3.04
N GLY A 39 7.38 14.91 -1.72
CA GLY A 39 6.49 14.22 -0.77
C GLY A 39 4.98 14.25 -1.05
N LYS A 40 4.55 14.96 -2.09
CA LYS A 40 3.14 15.17 -2.45
C LYS A 40 2.78 14.63 -3.84
N SER A 41 3.67 13.89 -4.51
CA SER A 41 3.37 13.34 -5.83
C SER A 41 2.58 12.04 -5.73
N SER A 42 1.58 11.89 -6.58
CA SER A 42 0.83 10.63 -6.79
C SER A 42 1.18 9.94 -8.11
N ASN A 43 2.00 10.59 -8.94
CA ASN A 43 2.38 10.15 -10.28
C ASN A 43 3.92 10.14 -10.43
N THR A 44 4.44 9.09 -11.08
CA THR A 44 5.87 8.89 -11.27
C THR A 44 6.52 10.00 -12.11
N GLY A 45 5.89 10.46 -13.19
CA GLY A 45 6.41 11.55 -14.02
C GLY A 45 6.54 12.88 -13.25
N ILE A 46 5.51 13.24 -12.48
CA ILE A 46 5.53 14.45 -11.63
C ILE A 46 6.58 14.32 -10.51
N PHE A 47 6.75 13.11 -9.96
CA PHE A 47 7.80 12.84 -8.97
C PHE A 47 9.19 13.12 -9.57
N LEU A 48 9.44 12.57 -10.76
CA LEU A 48 10.71 12.68 -11.47
C LEU A 48 11.00 14.13 -11.91
N GLU A 49 9.98 14.86 -12.39
CA GLU A 49 10.11 16.27 -12.78
C GLU A 49 10.47 17.15 -11.57
N ARG A 50 9.81 16.96 -10.42
CA ARG A 50 10.12 17.71 -9.19
C ARG A 50 11.50 17.38 -8.65
N LEU A 51 11.87 16.11 -8.67
CA LEU A 51 13.19 15.66 -8.28
C LEU A 51 14.27 16.31 -9.17
N LEU A 52 14.03 16.33 -10.49
CA LEU A 52 14.91 17.01 -11.44
C LEU A 52 14.96 18.51 -11.23
N ALA A 53 13.85 19.17 -10.89
CA ALA A 53 13.76 20.61 -10.74
C ALA A 53 14.59 21.13 -9.56
N ASP A 54 14.69 20.36 -8.49
CA ASP A 54 15.41 20.71 -7.27
C ASP A 54 16.93 20.79 -7.52
N SER A 55 17.57 21.89 -7.13
CA SER A 55 19.03 22.06 -7.29
C SER A 55 19.83 21.22 -6.29
N SER A 56 19.25 20.88 -5.14
CA SER A 56 19.94 20.12 -4.10
C SER A 56 20.15 18.65 -4.45
N ILE A 57 19.59 18.18 -5.57
CA ILE A 57 19.92 16.87 -6.13
C ILE A 57 21.40 16.79 -6.50
N CYS A 58 21.99 17.89 -7.00
CA CYS A 58 23.38 17.94 -7.43
C CYS A 58 24.38 18.06 -6.27
N ASP A 59 23.92 18.17 -5.02
CA ASP A 59 24.79 18.19 -3.83
C ASP A 59 25.30 16.80 -3.45
N HIS A 60 24.74 15.75 -4.05
CA HIS A 60 25.15 14.36 -3.86
C HIS A 60 26.33 14.01 -4.78
N ASP A 61 27.27 13.23 -4.25
CA ASP A 61 28.41 12.70 -5.00
C ASP A 61 28.01 11.46 -5.81
N ALA A 62 27.05 10.68 -5.28
CA ALA A 62 26.47 9.54 -5.97
C ALA A 62 24.94 9.54 -5.87
N ILE A 63 24.26 9.34 -7.00
CA ILE A 63 22.82 9.12 -7.07
C ILE A 63 22.59 7.72 -7.63
N VAL A 64 21.99 6.85 -6.84
CA VAL A 64 21.73 5.46 -7.19
C VAL A 64 20.26 5.33 -7.55
N LEU A 65 19.99 4.94 -8.79
CA LEU A 65 18.66 4.70 -9.33
C LEU A 65 18.51 3.20 -9.50
N VAL A 66 17.67 2.60 -8.66
CA VAL A 66 17.43 1.15 -8.64
C VAL A 66 16.05 0.88 -9.19
N ASP A 67 15.96 0.22 -10.34
CA ASP A 67 14.68 -0.22 -10.90
C ASP A 67 14.46 -1.71 -10.70
N GLN A 68 13.21 -2.08 -10.43
CA GLN A 68 12.82 -3.48 -10.36
C GLN A 68 11.45 -3.74 -10.96
N MET A 69 11.43 -4.59 -11.99
CA MET A 69 10.19 -4.99 -12.63
C MET A 69 9.35 -5.89 -11.69
N GLY A 70 8.05 -5.60 -11.58
CA GLY A 70 7.10 -6.39 -10.78
C GLY A 70 7.11 -6.11 -9.27
N LEU A 71 7.93 -5.17 -8.80
CA LEU A 71 8.01 -4.78 -7.40
C LEU A 71 6.69 -4.16 -6.91
N HIS A 72 6.21 -4.64 -5.76
CA HIS A 72 4.99 -4.16 -5.13
C HIS A 72 5.24 -3.72 -3.68
N ALA A 73 4.40 -2.84 -3.15
CA ALA A 73 4.53 -2.35 -1.76
C ALA A 73 4.47 -3.48 -0.71
N SER A 74 3.77 -4.57 -1.01
CA SER A 74 3.73 -5.75 -0.14
C SER A 74 5.09 -6.44 -0.02
N ASP A 75 5.90 -6.43 -1.07
CA ASP A 75 7.22 -7.07 -1.05
C ASP A 75 8.14 -6.31 -0.09
N LEU A 76 8.19 -4.98 -0.21
CA LEU A 76 8.99 -4.12 0.67
C LEU A 76 8.53 -4.20 2.13
N ARG A 77 7.22 -4.23 2.38
CA ARG A 77 6.68 -4.43 3.74
C ARG A 77 6.96 -5.81 4.31
N SER A 78 7.14 -6.82 3.46
CA SER A 78 7.45 -8.18 3.89
C SER A 78 8.92 -8.38 4.24
N LEU A 79 9.78 -7.40 3.95
CA LEU A 79 11.19 -7.42 4.32
C LEU A 79 11.34 -7.46 5.85
N PRO A 80 12.21 -8.31 6.39
CA PRO A 80 12.52 -8.29 7.82
C PRO A 80 13.04 -6.91 8.23
N SER A 81 12.63 -6.42 9.41
CA SER A 81 13.18 -5.17 9.96
C SER A 81 14.69 -5.26 10.26
N SER A 82 15.22 -6.48 10.36
CA SER A 82 16.66 -6.76 10.47
C SER A 82 17.39 -6.73 9.14
N SER A 83 16.70 -6.62 8.00
CA SER A 83 17.34 -6.48 6.68
C SER A 83 18.22 -5.23 6.63
N LYS A 84 19.28 -5.26 5.82
CA LYS A 84 20.20 -4.12 5.71
C LYS A 84 19.50 -2.94 5.04
N ILE A 85 18.69 -3.19 4.01
CA ILE A 85 17.93 -2.14 3.33
C ILE A 85 16.91 -1.48 4.26
N ALA A 86 16.11 -2.25 5.01
CA ALA A 86 15.18 -1.67 5.97
C ALA A 86 15.92 -0.85 7.04
N ARG A 87 17.09 -1.31 7.49
CA ARG A 87 17.92 -0.52 8.40
C ARG A 87 18.41 0.77 7.76
N SER A 88 18.93 0.73 6.53
CA SER A 88 19.40 1.91 5.80
C SER A 88 18.30 2.96 5.63
N ILE A 89 17.08 2.56 5.27
CA ILE A 89 15.93 3.46 5.13
C ILE A 89 15.57 4.10 6.47
N ASN A 90 15.54 3.32 7.56
CA ASN A 90 15.16 3.79 8.89
C ASN A 90 16.24 4.62 9.58
N SER A 91 17.52 4.38 9.28
CA SER A 91 18.65 5.12 9.87
C SER A 91 19.09 6.33 9.06
N ALA A 92 18.61 6.46 7.81
CA ALA A 92 18.98 7.58 6.96
C ALA A 92 18.49 8.91 7.56
N PRO A 93 19.30 9.98 7.53
CA PRO A 93 18.87 11.32 7.95
C PRO A 93 17.61 11.81 7.25
N PHE A 94 17.42 11.39 6.00
CA PHE A 94 16.20 11.65 5.24
C PHE A 94 15.80 10.38 4.47
N SER A 95 14.55 9.97 4.65
CA SER A 95 13.93 8.88 3.89
C SER A 95 12.49 9.22 3.53
N PHE A 96 12.04 8.64 2.43
CA PHE A 96 10.75 8.88 1.82
C PHE A 96 10.22 7.61 1.18
N GLU A 97 8.93 7.34 1.36
CA GLU A 97 8.27 6.17 0.79
C GLU A 97 6.89 6.56 0.27
N ILE A 98 6.64 6.29 -1.01
CA ILE A 98 5.29 6.27 -1.59
C ILE A 98 4.98 4.83 -1.97
N PRO A 99 4.11 4.13 -1.24
CA PRO A 99 3.83 2.73 -1.52
C PRO A 99 3.02 2.52 -2.81
N TYR A 100 2.22 3.51 -3.22
CA TYR A 100 1.30 3.36 -4.34
C TYR A 100 1.42 4.57 -5.26
N MET A 101 2.31 4.50 -6.26
CA MET A 101 2.31 5.44 -7.37
C MET A 101 1.72 4.84 -8.62
N ARG A 102 0.99 5.69 -9.36
CA ARG A 102 0.35 5.32 -10.61
C ARG A 102 1.35 5.32 -11.77
N ASP A 103 1.10 4.35 -12.65
CA ASP A 103 1.91 3.86 -13.77
C ASP A 103 2.99 4.79 -14.35
N SER A 104 4.18 4.20 -14.48
CA SER A 104 5.08 4.36 -15.61
C SER A 104 5.06 3.05 -16.40
N THR A 105 4.66 3.09 -17.68
CA THR A 105 4.67 1.91 -18.57
C THR A 105 6.08 1.50 -19.01
N GLU A 106 7.07 2.34 -18.70
CA GLU A 106 8.47 2.18 -19.04
C GLU A 106 9.33 2.32 -17.78
N ASN A 107 10.61 1.93 -17.87
CA ASN A 107 11.55 2.10 -16.77
C ASN A 107 11.64 3.60 -16.41
N PRO A 108 11.26 4.00 -15.19
CA PRO A 108 11.19 5.41 -14.81
C PRO A 108 12.55 6.11 -14.79
N PHE A 109 13.64 5.34 -14.80
CA PHE A 109 14.99 5.88 -14.62
C PHE A 109 15.81 6.02 -15.90
N LEU A 110 15.33 5.46 -17.03
CA LEU A 110 16.11 5.46 -18.27
C LEU A 110 16.41 6.89 -18.77
N ASP A 111 15.39 7.76 -18.81
CA ASP A 111 15.52 9.13 -19.31
C ASP A 111 16.06 10.10 -18.26
N ILE A 112 15.70 9.90 -16.99
CA ILE A 112 16.10 10.81 -15.91
C ILE A 112 17.58 10.69 -15.56
N ALA A 113 18.18 9.51 -15.68
CA ALA A 113 19.61 9.34 -15.41
C ALA A 113 20.45 10.27 -16.31
N GLY A 114 20.09 10.35 -17.59
CA GLY A 114 20.67 11.27 -18.56
C GLY A 114 20.48 12.74 -18.18
N ALA A 115 19.27 13.11 -17.78
CA ALA A 115 18.95 14.48 -17.37
C ALA A 115 19.72 14.91 -16.11
N ILE A 116 19.79 14.05 -15.09
CA ILE A 116 20.55 14.31 -13.85
C ILE A 116 22.03 14.43 -14.16
N ALA A 117 22.60 13.50 -14.93
CA ALA A 117 24.01 13.50 -15.29
C ALA A 117 24.41 14.79 -16.04
N LYS A 118 23.60 15.18 -17.03
CA LYS A 118 23.81 16.42 -17.79
C LYS A 118 23.71 17.66 -16.90
N ARG A 119 22.75 17.71 -15.97
CA ARG A 119 22.52 18.85 -15.08
C ARG A 119 23.61 18.98 -14.01
N CYS A 120 24.00 17.87 -13.40
CA CYS A 120 24.93 17.87 -12.27
C CYS A 120 26.40 17.67 -12.69
N GLY A 121 26.68 17.47 -13.98
CA GLY A 121 28.03 17.16 -14.47
C GLY A 121 28.52 15.79 -14.01
N SER A 122 27.60 14.86 -13.76
CA SER A 122 27.88 13.52 -13.26
C SER A 122 28.09 12.53 -14.41
N ARG A 123 28.82 11.44 -14.16
CA ARG A 123 28.94 10.32 -15.10
C ARG A 123 27.82 9.32 -14.86
N ILE A 124 27.24 8.79 -15.94
CA ILE A 124 26.26 7.70 -15.85
C ILE A 124 27.02 6.38 -15.84
N LEU A 125 26.62 5.50 -14.94
CA LEU A 125 27.18 4.16 -14.80
C LEU A 125 26.00 3.19 -14.72
N SER A 126 25.85 2.32 -15.71
CA SER A 126 24.80 1.29 -15.73
C SER A 126 25.41 -0.05 -15.33
N ILE A 127 24.96 -0.63 -14.22
CA ILE A 127 25.54 -1.85 -13.64
C ILE A 127 24.42 -2.79 -13.21
N SER A 128 24.64 -4.10 -13.29
CA SER A 128 23.75 -5.09 -12.72
C SER A 128 24.08 -5.32 -11.23
N THR A 129 23.08 -5.65 -10.40
CA THR A 129 23.33 -5.94 -8.98
C THR A 129 24.39 -7.02 -8.79
N GLY A 130 25.38 -6.76 -7.93
CA GLY A 130 26.52 -7.65 -7.62
C GLY A 130 27.83 -7.30 -8.31
N GLU A 131 27.84 -6.37 -9.28
CA GLU A 131 29.05 -6.01 -10.07
C GLU A 131 29.58 -4.60 -9.74
N VAL A 132 29.10 -3.98 -8.66
CA VAL A 132 29.34 -2.56 -8.38
C VAL A 132 30.77 -2.25 -7.97
N GLY A 133 31.43 -3.16 -7.25
CA GLY A 133 32.81 -2.99 -6.76
C GLY A 133 33.83 -2.59 -7.84
N PRO A 134 34.08 -3.43 -8.88
CA PRO A 134 35.13 -3.19 -9.86
C PRO A 134 34.92 -1.94 -10.73
N HIS A 135 33.68 -1.43 -10.83
CA HIS A 135 33.37 -0.25 -11.63
C HIS A 135 33.54 1.09 -10.88
N LEU A 136 33.64 1.06 -9.55
CA LEU A 136 33.78 2.27 -8.73
C LEU A 136 35.24 2.62 -8.39
N GLU A 137 36.16 1.67 -8.53
CA GLU A 137 37.56 1.82 -8.10
C GLU A 137 38.39 2.81 -8.95
N ASP A 138 37.97 3.11 -10.19
CA ASP A 138 38.75 3.94 -11.12
C ASP A 138 38.33 5.43 -11.16
N THR A 139 37.38 5.85 -10.32
CA THR A 139 36.67 7.13 -10.53
C THR A 139 36.18 7.87 -9.28
N SER A 140 36.88 7.81 -8.14
CA SER A 140 36.44 8.53 -6.91
C SER A 140 36.25 10.04 -7.08
N ASP A 141 36.90 10.65 -8.06
CA ASP A 141 36.99 12.12 -8.18
C ASP A 141 35.84 12.77 -8.95
N LYS A 142 34.89 11.98 -9.47
CA LYS A 142 33.74 12.50 -10.22
C LYS A 142 32.42 12.12 -9.56
N LYS A 143 31.39 12.94 -9.79
CA LYS A 143 30.02 12.60 -9.37
C LYS A 143 29.45 11.51 -10.27
N HIS A 144 28.65 10.61 -9.71
CA HIS A 144 28.10 9.47 -10.42
C HIS A 144 26.58 9.39 -10.32
N VAL A 145 25.94 8.98 -11.41
CA VAL A 145 24.56 8.50 -11.45
C VAL A 145 24.63 7.01 -11.78
N VAL A 146 24.37 6.16 -10.78
CA VAL A 146 24.47 4.72 -10.89
C VAL A 146 23.08 4.15 -11.15
N CYS A 147 22.86 3.55 -12.31
CA CYS A 147 21.60 2.90 -12.68
C CYS A 147 21.74 1.40 -12.46
N MET A 148 20.89 0.82 -11.61
CA MET A 148 20.91 -0.59 -11.24
C MET A 148 19.58 -1.25 -11.60
N GLY A 149 19.62 -2.19 -12.53
CA GLY A 149 18.49 -3.06 -12.83
C GLY A 149 18.51 -4.29 -11.92
N MET A 150 17.40 -4.53 -11.22
CA MET A 150 17.20 -5.76 -10.46
C MET A 150 16.44 -6.80 -11.30
N ALA A 151 16.69 -8.08 -11.03
CA ALA A 151 15.93 -9.14 -11.68
C ALA A 151 14.42 -9.07 -11.32
N PRO A 152 13.53 -9.37 -12.27
CA PRO A 152 12.09 -9.21 -12.11
C PRO A 152 11.52 -10.08 -10.99
N LEU A 153 10.44 -9.60 -10.38
CA LEU A 153 9.65 -10.36 -9.42
C LEU A 153 8.38 -10.89 -10.06
N GLU A 154 8.30 -12.20 -10.16
CA GLU A 154 7.14 -12.91 -10.66
C GLU A 154 6.81 -14.11 -9.76
N GLY A 155 5.58 -14.60 -9.85
CA GLY A 155 5.14 -15.78 -9.11
C GLY A 155 4.34 -15.49 -7.83
N SER A 156 4.22 -16.52 -7.00
CA SER A 156 3.42 -16.49 -5.76
C SER A 156 4.06 -15.62 -4.68
N SER A 157 3.27 -15.21 -3.67
CA SER A 157 3.79 -14.39 -2.56
C SER A 157 4.95 -15.04 -1.81
N GLU A 158 4.97 -16.37 -1.68
CA GLU A 158 6.06 -17.09 -0.99
C GLU A 158 7.34 -17.07 -1.83
N SER A 159 7.23 -17.36 -3.13
CA SER A 159 8.37 -17.32 -4.06
C SER A 159 8.95 -15.91 -4.18
N ARG A 160 8.08 -14.89 -4.29
CA ARG A 160 8.49 -13.47 -4.31
C ARG A 160 9.27 -13.10 -3.06
N LYS A 161 8.84 -13.55 -1.88
CA LYS A 161 9.51 -13.28 -0.61
C LYS A 161 10.91 -13.87 -0.56
N GLU A 162 11.10 -15.10 -1.06
CA GLU A 162 12.40 -15.75 -1.12
C GLU A 162 13.35 -15.04 -2.09
N ILE A 163 12.87 -14.70 -3.29
CA ILE A 163 13.62 -13.93 -4.29
C ILE A 163 14.03 -12.58 -3.72
N MET A 164 13.09 -11.90 -3.05
CA MET A 164 13.32 -10.62 -2.39
C MET A 164 14.41 -10.69 -1.33
N ALA A 165 14.39 -11.70 -0.46
CA ALA A 165 15.40 -11.85 0.57
C ALA A 165 16.81 -12.00 -0.02
N LYS A 166 16.94 -12.76 -1.13
CA LYS A 166 18.22 -12.95 -1.83
C LYS A 166 18.70 -11.66 -2.49
N GLN A 167 17.80 -10.96 -3.19
CA GLN A 167 18.12 -9.73 -3.91
C GLN A 167 18.41 -8.56 -2.98
N GLU A 168 17.71 -8.47 -1.84
CA GLU A 168 17.97 -7.47 -0.79
C GLU A 168 19.41 -7.56 -0.29
N SER A 169 19.92 -8.78 -0.05
CA SER A 169 21.29 -8.98 0.43
C SER A 169 22.34 -8.55 -0.60
N GLN A 170 22.07 -8.78 -1.89
CA GLN A 170 22.95 -8.33 -2.99
C GLN A 170 22.95 -6.81 -3.11
N LEU A 171 21.76 -6.21 -3.22
CA LEU A 171 21.61 -4.76 -3.32
C LEU A 171 22.18 -4.04 -2.09
N ALA A 172 22.01 -4.59 -0.89
CA ALA A 172 22.60 -4.03 0.31
C ALA A 172 24.14 -4.06 0.28
N SER A 173 24.75 -5.11 -0.26
CA SER A 173 26.20 -5.19 -0.44
C SER A 173 26.70 -4.15 -1.44
N ASP A 174 25.97 -3.93 -2.53
CA ASP A 174 26.29 -2.93 -3.55
C ASP A 174 26.23 -1.50 -2.99
N ILE A 175 25.16 -1.20 -2.25
CA ILE A 175 24.99 0.11 -1.59
C ILE A 175 26.07 0.31 -0.51
N GLU A 176 26.45 -0.75 0.21
CA GLU A 176 27.55 -0.70 1.18
C GLU A 176 28.88 -0.33 0.49
N ASN A 177 29.17 -0.89 -0.68
CA ASN A 177 30.36 -0.53 -1.46
C ASN A 177 30.30 0.93 -1.92
N ILE A 178 29.14 1.41 -2.38
CA ILE A 178 28.94 2.83 -2.74
C ILE A 178 29.17 3.74 -1.53
N SER A 179 28.69 3.35 -0.35
CA SER A 179 28.85 4.14 0.88
C SER A 179 30.30 4.24 1.36
N LYS A 180 31.16 3.29 0.97
CA LYS A 180 32.61 3.34 1.25
C LYS A 180 33.33 4.31 0.32
N THR A 181 32.86 4.43 -0.92
CA THR A 181 33.46 5.32 -1.92
C THR A 181 32.94 6.75 -1.83
N PHE A 182 31.63 6.94 -1.59
CA PHE A 182 30.99 8.25 -1.59
C PHE A 182 30.38 8.58 -0.23
N SER A 183 30.78 9.73 0.33
CA SER A 183 30.26 10.20 1.61
C SER A 183 28.80 10.67 1.51
N LYS A 184 28.45 11.33 0.40
CA LYS A 184 27.11 11.86 0.12
C LYS A 184 26.49 11.07 -1.02
N TYR A 185 25.63 10.12 -0.68
CA TYR A 185 24.90 9.34 -1.66
C TYR A 185 23.40 9.38 -1.39
N MET A 186 22.64 9.25 -2.47
CA MET A 186 21.19 9.16 -2.46
C MET A 186 20.79 7.90 -3.23
N VAL A 187 19.81 7.17 -2.72
CA VAL A 187 19.25 5.98 -3.37
C VAL A 187 17.78 6.24 -3.65
N VAL A 188 17.35 5.95 -4.87
CA VAL A 188 15.96 5.96 -5.31
C VAL A 188 15.66 4.57 -5.86
N TYR A 189 14.76 3.86 -5.21
CA TYR A 189 14.36 2.50 -5.53
C TYR A 189 12.90 2.49 -5.97
N ALA A 190 12.64 2.09 -7.22
CA ALA A 190 11.31 2.10 -7.80
C ALA A 190 10.93 0.77 -8.43
N GLY A 191 9.66 0.41 -8.27
CA GLY A 191 9.03 -0.62 -9.08
C GLY A 191 8.59 -0.08 -10.43
N TRP A 192 8.45 -0.97 -11.40
CA TRP A 192 7.76 -0.69 -12.67
C TRP A 192 7.16 -1.97 -13.23
N ASN A 193 6.22 -1.85 -14.16
CA ASN A 193 5.65 -3.00 -14.85
C ASN A 193 5.28 -2.58 -16.28
N PRO A 194 5.77 -3.26 -17.33
CA PRO A 194 5.27 -3.07 -18.68
C PRO A 194 3.84 -3.63 -18.77
N MET A 195 2.87 -2.87 -18.28
CA MET A 195 1.46 -3.21 -18.43
C MET A 195 1.12 -3.22 -19.92
N LEU A 196 0.80 -4.40 -20.48
CA LEU A 196 -0.07 -4.48 -21.63
C LEU A 196 -1.41 -3.92 -21.17
N ARG A 197 -1.71 -2.65 -21.51
CA ARG A 197 -3.00 -1.98 -21.25
C ARG A 197 -4.12 -3.00 -21.38
N SER A 198 -4.63 -3.50 -20.25
CA SER A 198 -5.84 -4.28 -20.25
C SER A 198 -6.91 -3.33 -20.78
N ARG A 199 -7.67 -3.74 -21.80
CA ARG A 199 -8.69 -2.91 -22.49
C ARG A 199 -9.86 -2.47 -21.59
N GLN A 200 -9.68 -2.54 -20.27
CA GLN A 200 -10.65 -2.18 -19.24
C GLN A 200 -10.34 -0.83 -18.56
N ASP A 201 -9.21 -0.17 -18.85
CA ASP A 201 -9.04 1.27 -18.56
C ASP A 201 -9.81 2.11 -19.59
N LEU A 202 -11.12 1.91 -19.60
CA LEU A 202 -12.08 2.80 -20.22
C LEU A 202 -12.84 3.46 -19.07
N GLU A 203 -12.32 4.60 -18.59
CA GLU A 203 -13.12 5.80 -18.33
C GLU A 203 -12.18 6.95 -17.91
N ASP A 204 -12.02 7.89 -18.83
CA ASP A 204 -11.92 9.32 -18.54
C ASP A 204 -13.14 9.72 -17.68
N GLY A 205 -13.10 9.38 -16.40
CA GLY A 205 -13.92 10.03 -15.39
C GLY A 205 -13.22 11.32 -14.99
N PRO A 206 -13.91 12.47 -14.89
CA PRO A 206 -13.28 13.70 -14.44
C PRO A 206 -12.61 13.43 -13.09
N ALA A 207 -11.33 13.76 -13.00
CA ALA A 207 -10.60 13.77 -11.74
C ALA A 207 -11.42 14.57 -10.73
N LEU A 208 -12.08 13.88 -9.80
CA LEU A 208 -12.54 14.52 -8.58
C LEU A 208 -11.27 14.89 -7.81
N GLU A 209 -10.76 16.09 -8.09
CA GLU A 209 -10.00 16.87 -7.13
C GLU A 209 -10.86 16.98 -5.87
N PHE A 210 -10.68 16.03 -4.95
CA PHE A 210 -10.99 16.27 -3.56
C PHE A 210 -10.02 17.35 -3.09
N VAL A 211 -10.42 18.61 -3.28
CA VAL A 211 -9.91 19.74 -2.51
C VAL A 211 -10.34 19.49 -1.07
N ALA A 212 -9.48 18.79 -0.32
CA ALA A 212 -9.58 18.75 1.12
C ALA A 212 -9.20 20.15 1.64
N GLU A 213 -10.20 20.93 2.04
CA GLU A 213 -10.00 22.14 2.83
C GLU A 213 -9.21 21.85 4.12
N PRO A 214 -8.46 22.84 4.63
CA PRO A 214 -7.41 22.64 5.61
C PRO A 214 -7.99 22.38 7.00
N SER A 215 -8.03 21.11 7.41
CA SER A 215 -8.23 20.78 8.82
C SER A 215 -6.88 20.91 9.55
N PRO A 216 -6.80 21.65 10.68
CA PRO A 216 -5.56 21.93 11.37
C PRO A 216 -5.05 20.69 12.13
N ALA A 217 -3.72 20.53 12.10
CA ALA A 217 -2.92 19.62 12.92
C ALA A 217 -3.05 18.11 12.64
N SER A 218 -2.30 17.65 11.63
CA SER A 218 -1.76 16.29 11.64
C SER A 218 -0.41 16.31 12.38
N PRO A 219 -0.23 15.60 13.50
CA PRO A 219 1.07 15.52 14.16
C PRO A 219 1.96 14.57 13.38
N SER A 220 2.81 15.15 12.53
CA SER A 220 4.07 14.57 12.09
C SER A 220 4.94 14.27 13.32
N LYS A 221 4.89 13.02 13.79
CA LYS A 221 5.91 12.35 14.61
C LYS A 221 5.52 10.87 14.70
N ALA A 222 6.06 10.05 13.80
CA ALA A 222 6.18 8.62 14.06
C ALA A 222 7.30 8.43 15.11
N ALA A 223 7.01 8.84 16.35
CA ALA A 223 7.68 8.26 17.49
C ALA A 223 7.27 6.79 17.54
N ALA A 224 8.24 5.89 17.77
CA ALA A 224 7.98 4.48 18.02
C ALA A 224 6.80 4.35 19.00
N PRO A 225 5.75 3.56 18.71
CA PRO A 225 4.67 3.39 19.64
C PRO A 225 5.20 2.59 20.83
N ALA A 226 5.55 3.29 21.90
CA ALA A 226 5.59 2.75 23.25
C ALA A 226 4.14 2.41 23.63
N GLY A 227 3.69 1.22 23.23
CA GLY A 227 2.33 0.75 23.44
C GLY A 227 2.28 -0.77 23.46
N GLY A 228 1.41 -1.31 24.31
CA GLY A 228 1.29 -2.74 24.60
C GLY A 228 0.95 -3.62 23.39
N VAL A 229 0.93 -4.92 23.63
CA VAL A 229 0.86 -6.03 22.65
C VAL A 229 -0.30 -5.90 21.63
N LEU A 230 -1.31 -5.07 21.90
CA LEU A 230 -2.45 -4.79 21.05
C LEU A 230 -2.20 -3.77 19.93
N SER A 231 -1.09 -3.02 19.94
CA SER A 231 -0.75 -2.09 18.86
C SER A 231 -0.05 -2.77 17.68
N LYS A 232 0.48 -3.98 17.89
CA LYS A 232 1.16 -4.77 16.85
C LYS A 232 0.22 -5.67 16.07
N TYR A 233 -0.99 -5.90 16.60
CA TYR A 233 -2.05 -6.62 15.90
C TYR A 233 -3.24 -5.67 15.75
N GLN A 234 -3.52 -5.23 14.52
CA GLN A 234 -4.74 -4.52 14.12
C GLN A 234 -6.00 -5.42 14.25
N LEU A 235 -6.15 -6.12 15.36
CA LEU A 235 -7.30 -6.97 15.67
C LEU A 235 -8.58 -6.16 15.89
N LEU A 236 -8.44 -4.89 16.30
CA LEU A 236 -9.55 -3.94 16.40
C LEU A 236 -9.39 -2.79 15.41
N THR A 237 -9.48 -3.11 14.12
CA THR A 237 -9.74 -2.06 13.12
C THR A 237 -11.06 -1.33 13.45
N PRO A 238 -11.15 -0.01 13.25
CA PRO A 238 -12.37 0.77 13.50
C PRO A 238 -13.62 0.16 12.84
N GLY A 239 -13.47 -0.44 11.66
CA GLY A 239 -14.57 -1.16 10.99
C GLY A 239 -15.09 -2.37 11.77
N LEU A 240 -14.22 -3.13 12.44
CA LEU A 240 -14.62 -4.28 13.25
C LEU A 240 -15.40 -3.81 14.49
N ILE A 241 -14.94 -2.75 15.16
CA ILE A 241 -15.65 -2.15 16.30
C ILE A 241 -17.05 -1.68 15.88
N ILE A 242 -17.16 -0.96 14.76
CA ILE A 242 -18.45 -0.48 14.26
C ILE A 242 -19.35 -1.66 13.89
N SER A 243 -18.82 -2.70 13.23
CA SER A 243 -19.60 -3.89 12.89
C SER A 243 -20.11 -4.65 14.12
N LEU A 244 -19.29 -4.72 15.19
CA LEU A 244 -19.65 -5.39 16.43
C LEU A 244 -20.74 -4.61 17.16
N ILE A 245 -20.63 -3.27 17.19
CA ILE A 245 -21.65 -2.40 17.79
C ILE A 245 -22.96 -2.52 17.03
N VAL A 246 -22.95 -2.43 15.70
CA VAL A 246 -24.17 -2.54 14.89
C VAL A 246 -24.78 -3.94 15.01
N GLY A 247 -23.96 -4.99 14.93
CA GLY A 247 -24.43 -6.37 15.07
C GLY A 247 -25.08 -6.64 16.44
N LEU A 248 -24.44 -6.20 17.52
CA LEU A 248 -24.87 -6.51 18.88
C LEU A 248 -26.00 -5.60 19.39
N PHE A 249 -25.97 -4.31 19.05
CA PHE A 249 -26.94 -3.33 19.56
C PHE A 249 -28.06 -2.98 18.59
N VAL A 250 -27.96 -3.33 17.30
CA VAL A 250 -29.04 -3.09 16.33
C VAL A 250 -29.63 -4.41 15.85
N LEU A 251 -28.81 -5.30 15.29
CA LEU A 251 -29.31 -6.50 14.63
C LEU A 251 -29.87 -7.53 15.63
N LEU A 252 -29.14 -7.80 16.71
CA LEU A 252 -29.55 -8.72 17.77
C LEU A 252 -30.90 -8.35 18.43
N PRO A 253 -31.13 -7.10 18.89
CA PRO A 253 -32.42 -6.74 19.48
C PRO A 253 -33.58 -6.79 18.47
N VAL A 254 -33.36 -6.45 17.20
CA VAL A 254 -34.40 -6.57 16.16
C VAL A 254 -34.81 -8.03 15.96
N VAL A 255 -33.83 -8.95 15.89
CA VAL A 255 -34.09 -10.39 15.79
C VAL A 255 -34.80 -10.90 17.05
N PHE A 256 -34.38 -10.46 18.23
CA PHE A 256 -34.98 -10.86 19.51
C PHE A 256 -36.44 -10.43 19.63
N LEU A 257 -36.76 -9.20 19.17
CA LEU A 257 -38.14 -8.72 19.08
C LEU A 257 -38.96 -9.54 18.08
N GLY A 258 -38.38 -9.89 16.93
CA GLY A 258 -39.03 -10.75 15.94
C GLY A 258 -39.37 -12.14 16.49
N ILE A 259 -38.44 -12.79 17.17
CA ILE A 259 -38.66 -14.11 17.81
C ILE A 259 -39.73 -14.00 18.90
N SER A 260 -39.67 -12.96 19.74
CA SER A 260 -40.67 -12.74 20.79
C SER A 260 -42.08 -12.52 20.22
N SER A 261 -42.17 -11.83 19.08
CA SER A 261 -43.44 -11.62 18.37
C SER A 261 -43.99 -12.93 17.79
N LEU A 262 -43.14 -13.76 17.18
CA LEU A 262 -43.53 -15.07 16.66
C LEU A 262 -43.95 -16.04 17.78
N ALA A 263 -43.24 -16.04 18.90
CA ALA A 263 -43.56 -16.86 20.07
C ALA A 263 -44.89 -16.44 20.75
N SER A 264 -45.31 -15.19 20.58
CA SER A 264 -46.58 -14.68 21.12
C SER A 264 -47.81 -15.14 20.33
N ILE A 265 -47.64 -15.75 19.15
CA ILE A 265 -48.77 -16.28 18.38
C ILE A 265 -49.24 -17.57 19.04
N GLN A 266 -50.20 -17.44 19.94
CA GLN A 266 -50.95 -18.58 20.43
C GLN A 266 -51.97 -18.98 19.35
N SER A 267 -51.84 -20.19 18.80
CA SER A 267 -52.92 -20.75 18.01
C SER A 267 -54.12 -20.98 18.93
N PRO A 268 -55.30 -20.38 18.67
CA PRO A 268 -56.48 -20.70 19.46
C PRO A 268 -56.86 -22.15 19.17
N VAL A 269 -56.52 -23.06 20.08
CA VAL A 269 -57.04 -24.43 20.07
C VAL A 269 -58.52 -24.35 20.47
N ARG A 270 -59.37 -23.98 19.52
CA ARG A 270 -60.80 -24.27 19.57
C ARG A 270 -60.99 -25.68 19.02
N LEU A 271 -60.55 -26.67 19.78
CA LEU A 271 -61.11 -28.02 19.70
C LEU A 271 -62.45 -28.01 20.44
N ASP A 272 -63.41 -27.22 19.94
CA ASP A 272 -64.82 -27.46 20.24
C ASP A 272 -65.19 -28.74 19.48
N ALA A 273 -64.95 -29.89 20.11
CA ALA A 273 -65.57 -31.13 19.66
C ALA A 273 -67.10 -30.93 19.80
N PRO A 274 -67.88 -31.03 18.71
CA PRO A 274 -69.32 -30.88 18.81
C PRO A 274 -69.84 -31.95 19.77
N LYS A 275 -70.63 -31.48 20.76
CA LYS A 275 -71.40 -32.28 21.73
C LYS A 275 -71.83 -33.62 21.13
N GLY A 276 -71.44 -34.70 21.79
CA GLY A 276 -71.94 -36.04 21.49
C GLY A 276 -73.46 -36.02 21.37
N PHE A 277 -73.95 -36.49 20.22
CA PHE A 277 -75.35 -36.71 19.96
C PHE A 277 -75.84 -37.84 20.89
N ASN A 278 -76.46 -37.49 22.03
CA ASN A 278 -77.09 -38.47 22.92
C ASN A 278 -78.41 -38.93 22.28
N ALA A 279 -78.37 -40.05 21.57
CA ALA A 279 -79.54 -40.70 20.96
C ALA A 279 -80.45 -41.45 21.97
N ALA A 280 -80.36 -41.15 23.26
CA ALA A 280 -81.06 -41.89 24.32
C ALA A 280 -82.44 -41.30 24.70
N GLU A 281 -82.81 -40.11 24.24
CA GLU A 281 -84.02 -39.41 24.71
C GLU A 281 -85.27 -39.64 23.85
N LYS A 282 -85.23 -40.52 22.82
CA LYS A 282 -86.36 -40.76 21.90
C LYS A 282 -87.01 -42.14 22.04
N LYS A 283 -87.10 -42.69 23.27
CA LYS A 283 -87.78 -43.97 23.53
C LYS A 283 -88.79 -43.96 24.69
N ASN A 284 -89.36 -42.81 25.04
CA ASN A 284 -90.59 -42.75 25.84
C ASN A 284 -91.59 -41.79 25.21
N GLN A 285 -92.25 -42.26 24.16
CA GLN A 285 -93.58 -41.82 23.74
C GLN A 285 -94.32 -43.00 23.13
#